data_AF-A0A925S909-F1
#
_entry.id   AF-A0A925S909-F1
#
_cell.length_a   1.000
_cell.length_b   1.000
_cell.length_c   1.000
_cell.angle_alpha   90.00
_cell.angle_beta   90.00
_cell.angle_gamma   90.00
#
_symmetry.space_group_name_H-M   'P 1'
#
loop_
_entity.id
_entity.type
_entity.pdbx_description
1 polymer ?
#
loop_
_entity_poly.entity_id
_entity_poly.type
_entity_poly.pdbx_seq_one_letter_code
_entity_poly.pdbx_strand_id
1 'polypeptide(L)' 'QAGDWCLKEIAHILKSKFLRSGDFPARIGGEEFTVILPDIPEEEAFSLAENFRNLVAEKKFLIHGRTECLW' A
#
# COMPACT_ATOMS: atom_id res chain seq x y z
N GLN A 1 -15.13 -0.44 12.17
CA GLN A 1 -14.55 0.88 11.84
C GLN A 1 -13.02 0.90 11.80
N ALA A 2 -12.28 0.22 12.69
CA ALA A 2 -10.81 0.20 12.62
C ALA A 2 -10.24 -0.41 11.32
N GLY A 3 -10.83 -1.51 10.83
CA GLY A 3 -10.45 -2.13 9.57
C GLY A 3 -10.59 -1.20 8.37
N ASP A 4 -11.70 -0.46 8.27
CA ASP A 4 -11.92 0.51 7.17
C ASP A 4 -10.86 1.61 7.15
N TRP A 5 -10.41 2.06 8.33
CA TRP A 5 -9.33 3.03 8.45
C TRP A 5 -8.00 2.46 7.99
N CYS A 6 -7.67 1.24 8.42
CA CYS A 6 -6.48 0.55 7.94
C CYS A 6 -6.48 0.45 6.41
N LEU A 7 -7.58 -0.01 5.81
CA LEU A 7 -7.71 -0.15 4.36
C LEU A 7 -7.57 1.19 3.62
N LYS A 8 -8.09 2.29 4.17
CA LYS A 8 -7.92 3.63 3.61
C LYS A 8 -6.48 4.11 3.66
N GLU A 9 -5.78 3.88 4.78
CA GLU A 9 -4.37 4.24 4.92
C GLU A 9 -3.49 3.43 3.95
N ILE A 10 -3.73 2.12 3.82
CA ILE A 10 -3.04 1.28 2.83
C ILE A 10 -3.26 1.82 1.41
N ALA A 11 -4.50 2.14 1.04
CA ALA A 11 -4.81 2.70 -0.27
C ALA A 11 -4.10 4.05 -0.50
N HIS A 12 -3.94 4.86 0.54
CA HIS A 12 -3.21 6.13 0.46
C HIS A 12 -1.71 5.93 0.23
N ILE A 13 -1.07 5.05 1.01
CA ILE A 13 0.35 4.71 0.83
C ILE A 13 0.58 4.17 -0.58
N LEU A 14 -0.28 3.25 -1.03
CA LEU A 14 -0.17 2.61 -2.33
C LEU A 14 -0.29 3.66 -3.45
N LYS A 15 -1.27 4.56 -3.42
CA LYS A 15 -1.36 5.68 -4.37
C LYS A 15 -0.15 6.62 -4.33
N SER A 16 0.43 6.86 -3.16
CA SER A 16 1.61 7.72 -3.04
C SER A 16 2.91 7.09 -3.56
N LYS A 17 2.95 5.76 -3.69
CA LYS A 17 4.15 5.03 -4.13
C LYS A 17 4.15 4.75 -5.62
N PHE A 18 2.99 4.45 -6.18
CA PHE A 18 2.82 4.12 -7.60
C PHE A 18 2.22 5.31 -8.35
N LEU A 19 3.07 6.31 -8.63
CA LEU A 19 2.70 7.62 -9.19
C LEU A 19 3.11 7.81 -10.65
N ARG A 20 3.84 6.85 -11.25
CA ARG A 20 4.30 7.00 -12.62
C ARG A 20 3.09 6.97 -13.56
N SER A 21 3.14 7.78 -14.61
CA SER A 21 2.11 7.74 -15.66
C SER A 21 2.04 6.33 -16.23
N GLY A 22 0.88 5.67 -16.08
CA GLY A 22 0.65 4.30 -16.53
C GLY A 22 0.56 3.27 -15.39
N ASP A 23 1.10 3.57 -14.21
CA ASP A 23 0.89 2.70 -13.04
C ASP A 23 -0.60 2.72 -12.66
N PHE A 24 -1.18 1.55 -12.43
CA PHE A 24 -2.60 1.42 -12.15
C PHE A 24 -2.85 0.68 -10.83
N PRO A 25 -2.94 1.42 -9.72
CA PRO A 25 -3.32 0.85 -8.42
C PRO A 25 -4.83 0.59 -8.31
N ALA A 26 -5.20 -0.60 -7.83
CA ALA A 26 -6.58 -1.06 -7.70
C ALA A 26 -6.83 -1.83 -6.40
N ARG A 27 -8.09 -1.86 -5.96
CA ARG A 27 -8.60 -2.75 -4.92
C ARG A 27 -9.54 -3.74 -5.58
N ILE A 28 -9.17 -5.02 -5.57
CA ILE A 28 -9.90 -6.08 -6.28
C ILE A 28 -10.90 -6.80 -5.38
N GLY A 29 -10.69 -6.76 -4.06
CA GLY A 29 -11.51 -7.44 -3.07
C GLY A 29 -11.67 -6.67 -1.76
N GLY A 30 -12.17 -7.36 -0.74
CA GLY A 30 -12.39 -6.78 0.59
C GLY A 30 -11.10 -6.26 1.23
N GLU A 31 -9.99 -6.97 1.11
CA GLU A 31 -8.70 -6.60 1.70
C GLU A 31 -7.54 -6.75 0.71
N GLU A 32 -7.87 -7.01 -0.56
CA GLU A 32 -6.91 -7.30 -1.61
C GLU A 32 -6.67 -6.08 -2.50
N PHE A 33 -5.40 -5.72 -2.64
CA PHE A 33 -4.93 -4.64 -3.50
C PHE A 33 -3.98 -5.18 -4.57
N THR A 34 -3.92 -4.49 -5.71
CA THR A 34 -3.08 -4.87 -6.84
C THR A 34 -2.59 -3.61 -7.54
N VAL A 35 -1.40 -3.68 -8.15
CA VAL A 35 -0.88 -2.61 -9.01
C VAL A 35 -0.45 -3.23 -10.33
N ILE A 36 -0.94 -2.67 -11.44
CA ILE A 36 -0.45 -3.00 -12.77
C ILE A 36 0.65 -1.98 -13.10
N LEU A 37 1.82 -2.47 -13.48
CA LEU A 37 2.98 -1.66 -13.84
C LEU A 37 3.36 -1.95 -15.31
N PRO A 38 2.88 -1.16 -16.28
CA PRO A 38 3.27 -1.30 -17.68
C PRO A 38 4.75 -0.96 -17.86
N ASP A 39 5.42 -1.53 -18.87
CA ASP A 39 6.76 -1.10 -19.29
C ASP A 39 7.77 -0.98 -18.14
N ILE A 40 7.76 -1.96 -17.23
CA ILE A 40 8.73 -2.07 -16.14
C ILE A 40 9.35 -3.48 -16.15
N PRO A 41 10.68 -3.61 -15.97
CA PRO A 41 11.31 -4.90 -15.75
C PRO A 41 10.84 -5.54 -14.44
N GLU A 42 10.83 -6.87 -14.39
CA GLU A 42 10.41 -7.65 -13.22
C GLU A 42 11.19 -7.29 -11.94
N GLU A 43 12.52 -7.12 -12.05
CA GLU A 43 13.38 -6.78 -10.91
C GLU A 43 13.05 -5.42 -10.30
N GLU A 44 12.73 -4.43 -11.13
CA GLU A 44 12.33 -3.10 -10.68
C GLU A 44 10.93 -3.13 -10.07
N ALA A 45 9.98 -3.88 -10.67
CA ALA A 45 8.67 -4.12 -10.10
C ALA A 45 8.74 -4.78 -8.71
N PHE A 46 9.60 -5.78 -8.56
CA PHE A 46 9.84 -6.46 -7.29
C PHE A 46 10.42 -5.49 -6.25
N SER A 47 11.40 -4.68 -6.65
CA SER A 47 12.00 -3.66 -5.79
C SER A 47 10.97 -2.63 -5.32
N LEU A 48 10.07 -2.17 -6.19
CA LEU A 48 8.97 -1.26 -5.83
C LEU A 48 7.98 -1.92 -4.85
N ALA A 49 7.61 -3.18 -5.11
CA ALA A 49 6.72 -3.94 -4.24
C ALA A 49 7.33 -4.12 -2.84
N GLU A 50 8.62 -4.44 -2.76
CA GLU A 50 9.32 -4.63 -1.49
C GLU A 50 9.47 -3.32 -0.71
N ASN A 51 9.75 -2.20 -1.40
CA ASN A 51 9.73 -0.87 -0.79
C ASN A 51 8.34 -0.53 -0.24
N PHE A 52 7.27 -0.82 -0.98
CA PHE A 52 5.89 -0.64 -0.51
C PHE A 52 5.60 -1.51 0.73
N ARG A 53 6.01 -2.78 0.71
CA ARG A 53 5.86 -3.71 1.84
C ARG A 53 6.53 -3.18 3.11
N ASN A 54 7.77 -2.69 3.01
CA ASN A 54 8.50 -2.13 4.14
C ASN A 54 7.82 -0.88 4.70
N LEU A 55 7.31 0.01 3.83
CA LEU A 55 6.58 1.21 4.28
C LEU A 55 5.29 0.89 5.01
N VAL A 56 4.53 -0.10 4.52
CA VAL A 56 3.34 -0.58 5.21
C VAL A 56 3.73 -1.17 6.57
N ALA A 57 4.83 -1.92 6.62
CA ALA A 57 5.28 -2.54 7.86
C ALA A 57 5.73 -1.52 8.92
N GLU A 58 6.40 -0.45 8.51
CA GLU A 58 6.86 0.60 9.41
C GLU A 58 5.74 1.57 9.83
N LYS A 59 4.63 1.61 9.08
CA LYS A 59 3.51 2.50 9.35
C LYS A 59 2.83 2.12 10.66
N LYS A 60 2.81 3.06 11.60
CA LYS A 60 1.94 2.99 12.78
C LYS A 60 0.54 3.47 12.40
N PHE A 61 -0.46 2.61 12.57
CA PHE A 61 -1.85 2.95 12.33
C PHE A 61 -2.47 3.49 13.62
N LEU A 62 -2.95 4.72 13.57
CA LEU A 62 -3.65 5.33 14.70
C LEU A 62 -5.10 4.85 14.68
N ILE A 63 -5.49 4.07 15.69
CA ILE A 63 -6.86 3.58 15.83
C ILE A 63 -7.45 4.25 17.09
N HIS A 64 -8.46 5.10 16.90
CA HIS A 64 -9.17 5.81 17.99
C HIS A 64 -8.29 6.66 18.94
N GLY A 65 -7.21 7.26 18.43
CA GLY A 65 -6.34 8.15 19.23
C GLY A 65 -5.33 7.43 20.13
N ARG A 66 -5.20 6.11 20.01
CA ARG A 66 -4.07 5.36 20.58
C ARG A 66 -3.12 4.91 19.47
N THR A 67 -1.85 5.24 19.64
CA THR A 67 -0.76 4.71 18.82
C THR A 67 -0.45 3.32 19.34
N GLU A 68 -0.93 2.28 18.66
CA GLU A 68 -0.49 0.91 18.94
C GLU A 68 0.46 0.46 17.84
N CYS A 69 1.59 -0.11 18.26
CA CYS A 69 2.49 -0.80 17.36
C CYS A 69 1.79 -2.11 16.99
N LEU A 70 1.42 -2.29 15.72
CA LEU A 70 0.95 -3.57 15.22
C LEU A 70 2.16 -4.44 14.86
N TRP A 71 2.95 -4.81 15.87
CA TRP A 71 3.97 -5.87 15.82
C TRP A 71 4.11 -6.48 17.21
#